data_AF-A0AAN6XMK2-F1
#
_entry.id   AF-A0AAN6XMK2-F1
#
_cell.length_a   1.000
_cell.length_b   1.000
_cell.length_c   1.000
_cell.angle_alpha   90.00
_cell.angle_beta   90.00
_cell.angle_gamma   90.00
#
_symmetry.space_group_name_H-M   'P 1'
#
loop_
_entity.id
_entity.type
_entity.pdbx_description
1 polymer ?
#
loop_
_entity_poly.entity_id
_entity_poly.type
_entity_poly.pdbx_seq_one_letter_code
_entity_poly.pdbx_strand_id
1 'polypeptide(L)' 'MGIQGLFPLLKSIHRTTELKKYAGETFGIDGYGWLHRGAIACAIELAQGKPTRK' A
#
# COMPACT_ATOMS: atom_id res chain seq x y z
N MET A 1 -6.34 7.09 4.77
CA MET A 1 -6.53 6.61 3.39
C MET A 1 -7.88 5.88 3.31
N GLY A 2 -8.68 6.17 2.27
CA GLY A 2 -9.97 5.52 2.01
C GLY A 2 -11.13 5.94 2.93
N ILE A 3 -12.24 5.22 2.84
CA ILE A 3 -13.46 5.42 3.64
C ILE A 3 -13.30 4.71 5.00
N GLN A 4 -13.46 5.46 6.08
CA GLN A 4 -13.32 4.92 7.44
C GLN A 4 -14.36 3.83 7.71
N GLY A 5 -13.93 2.69 8.26
CA GLY A 5 -14.80 1.58 8.65
C GLY A 5 -15.29 0.67 7.51
N LEU A 6 -15.04 1.02 6.24
CA LEU A 6 -15.54 0.22 5.11
C LEU A 6 -14.89 -1.18 5.03
N PHE A 7 -13.57 -1.28 5.22
CA PHE A 7 -12.85 -2.54 5.13
C PHE A 7 -13.37 -3.64 6.10
N PRO A 8 -13.54 -3.38 7.42
CA PRO A 8 -14.12 -4.38 8.31
C PRO A 8 -15.59 -4.69 8.01
N LEU A 9 -16.37 -3.72 7.49
CA LEU A 9 -17.77 -3.93 7.11
C LEU A 9 -17.91 -4.95 5.95
N LEU A 10 -16.95 -4.99 5.03
CA LEU A 10 -16.94 -5.90 3.87
C LEU A 10 -16.31 -7.28 4.16
N LYS A 11 -15.97 -7.59 5.42
CA LYS A 11 -15.23 -8.80 5.78
C LYS A 11 -15.89 -10.10 5.31
N SER A 12 -17.23 -10.16 5.27
CA SER A 12 -17.98 -11.35 4.83
C SER A 12 -17.77 -11.72 3.37
N ILE A 13 -17.31 -10.79 2.52
CA ILE A 13 -17.07 -11.03 1.09
C ILE A 13 -15.58 -11.13 0.73
N HIS A 14 -14.67 -11.01 1.72
CA HIS A 14 -13.24 -11.12 1.47
C HIS A 14 -12.85 -12.56 1.09
N ARG A 15 -11.96 -12.70 0.11
CA ARG A 15 -11.38 -13.98 -0.29
C ARG A 15 -9.86 -13.90 -0.20
N THR A 16 -9.25 -14.66 0.70
CA THR A 16 -7.78 -14.75 0.78
C THR A 16 -7.24 -15.40 -0.49
N THR A 17 -6.22 -14.81 -1.08
CA THR A 17 -5.61 -15.28 -2.33
C THR A 17 -4.11 -15.04 -2.34
N GLU A 18 -3.44 -15.63 -3.32
CA GLU A 18 -2.01 -15.46 -3.56
C GLU A 18 -1.80 -14.86 -4.95
N LEU A 19 -0.79 -13.99 -5.11
CA LEU A 19 -0.51 -13.31 -6.38
C LEU A 19 -0.21 -14.29 -7.52
N LYS A 20 0.42 -15.43 -7.23
CA LYS A 20 0.78 -16.45 -8.23
C LYS A 20 -0.41 -17.01 -9.02
N LYS A 21 -1.63 -16.88 -8.49
CA LYS A 21 -2.86 -17.32 -9.17
C LYS A 21 -3.21 -16.48 -10.40
N TYR A 22 -2.64 -15.27 -10.51
CA TYR A 22 -2.94 -14.30 -11.57
C TYR A 22 -1.72 -14.04 -12.46
N ALA A 23 -0.86 -15.06 -12.64
CA ALA A 23 0.32 -14.95 -13.47
C ALA A 23 -0.05 -14.63 -14.93
N GLY A 24 0.58 -13.61 -15.51
CA GLY A 24 0.30 -13.13 -16.87
C GLY A 24 -0.78 -12.05 -16.94
N GLU A 25 -1.45 -11.72 -15.83
CA GLU A 25 -2.41 -10.62 -15.78
C GLU A 25 -1.75 -9.27 -15.48
N THR A 26 -2.44 -8.19 -15.82
CA THR A 26 -2.01 -6.81 -15.53
C THR A 26 -2.80 -6.26 -14.34
N PHE A 27 -2.07 -5.70 -13.35
CA PHE A 27 -2.66 -5.14 -12.14
C PHE A 27 -2.46 -3.62 -12.06
N GLY A 28 -3.50 -2.90 -11.67
CA GLY A 28 -3.38 -1.51 -11.23
C GLY A 28 -2.81 -1.45 -9.81
N ILE A 29 -1.85 -0.57 -9.58
CA ILE A 29 -1.24 -0.33 -8.25
C ILE A 29 -1.56 1.09 -7.81
N ASP A 30 -2.08 1.24 -6.59
CA ASP A 30 -2.08 2.52 -5.89
C ASP A 30 -0.65 2.82 -5.39
N GLY A 31 0.08 3.59 -6.20
CA GLY A 31 1.46 3.95 -5.91
C GLY A 31 1.62 4.79 -4.64
N TYR A 32 0.63 5.62 -4.29
CA TYR A 32 0.73 6.47 -3.11
C TYR A 32 0.60 5.64 -1.82
N GLY A 33 -0.25 4.62 -1.83
CA GLY A 33 -0.36 3.67 -0.73
C GLY A 33 0.98 2.96 -0.43
N TRP A 34 1.77 2.64 -1.46
CA TRP A 34 3.12 2.08 -1.30
C TRP A 34 4.14 3.11 -0.86
N LEU A 35 4.18 4.29 -1.50
CA LEU A 35 5.11 5.37 -1.15
C LEU A 35 4.93 5.83 0.30
N HIS A 36 3.69 5.97 0.76
CA HIS A 36 3.41 6.31 2.16
C HIS A 36 3.99 5.26 3.13
N ARG A 37 3.87 3.96 2.81
CA ARG A 37 4.47 2.89 3.62
C ARG A 37 6.00 2.91 3.56
N GLY A 38 6.59 3.12 2.38
CA GLY A 38 8.03 3.22 2.20
C GLY A 38 8.65 4.41 2.92
N ALA A 39 7.95 5.55 2.93
CA ALA A 39 8.39 6.78 3.59
C ALA A 39 8.64 6.62 5.10
N ILE A 40 8.04 5.61 5.74
CA ILE A 40 8.30 5.27 7.15
C ILE A 40 9.79 4.96 7.37
N ALA A 41 10.45 4.28 6.42
CA ALA A 41 11.86 3.90 6.53
C ALA A 41 12.83 5.09 6.46
N CYS A 42 12.37 6.25 5.98
CA CYS A 42 13.17 7.46 5.84
C CYS A 42 12.46 8.71 6.39
N ALA A 43 11.56 8.52 7.36
CA ALA A 43 10.70 9.57 7.87
C ALA A 43 11.50 10.73 8.49
N ILE A 44 12.64 10.43 9.14
CA ILE A 44 13.50 11.44 9.78
C ILE A 44 14.20 12.29 8.72
N GLU A 45 14.75 11.67 7.68
CA GLU A 45 15.39 12.38 6.57
C GLU A 45 14.40 13.29 5.87
N LEU A 46 13.20 12.78 5.58
CA LEU A 46 12.12 13.56 4.99
C LEU A 46 11.72 14.74 5.87
N ALA A 47 11.52 14.53 7.19
CA ALA A 47 11.17 15.58 8.14
C ALA A 47 12.24 16.67 8.26
N GLN A 48 13.51 16.34 7.99
CA GLN A 48 14.64 17.26 8.02
C GLN A 48 14.98 17.84 6.63
N GLY A 49 14.21 17.52 5.58
CA GLY A 49 14.49 17.96 4.21
C GLY A 49 15.77 17.36 3.61
N LYS A 50 16.27 16.24 4.14
CA LYS A 50 17.46 15.56 3.64
C LYS A 50 17.09 14.65 2.46
N PRO A 51 17.84 14.69 1.35
CA PRO A 51 17.63 13.76 0.24
C PRO A 51 17.80 12.30 0.69
N THR A 52 16.93 11.40 0.22
CA THR A 52 16.97 9.97 0.52
C THR A 52 16.52 9.14 -0.69
N ARG A 53 17.04 7.90 -0.79
CA ARG A 53 16.64 6.88 -1.78
C ARG A 53 16.40 5.51 -1.12
N LYS A 54 16.21 5.52 0.21
CA LYS A 54 15.89 4.33 0.99
C LYS A 54 14.50 3.82 0.65
#